data_AF-A0A132ECD2-F1
#
_entry.id   AF-A0A132ECD2-F1
#
_cell.length_a   1.000
_cell.length_b   1.000
_cell.length_c   1.000
_cell.angle_alpha   90.00
_cell.angle_beta   90.00
_cell.angle_gamma   90.00
#
_symmetry.space_group_name_H-M   'P 1'
#
loop_
_entity.id
_entity.type
_entity.pdbx_description
1 polymer ?
#
loop_
_entity_poly.entity_id
_entity_poly.type
_entity_poly.pdbx_seq_one_letter_code
_entity_poly.pdbx_strand_id
1 'polypeptide(L)'
;MTRAEVRKIKVIEDGNFPRRIRLSLIVIGISAMYIAVQIIPPSISGDIVLLAGFGIALVGGFTSRAAMLKIKPFDNSYRKTRESYKSSGDDEDQPE
;
A
#
# COMPACT_ATOMS: atom_id res chain seq x y z
N MET A 1 18.49 -27.53 8.98
CA MET A 1 18.52 -26.26 8.22
C MET A 1 17.09 -25.95 7.80
N THR A 2 16.41 -25.06 8.52
CA THR A 2 14.95 -24.89 8.49
C THR A 2 14.52 -24.12 7.23
N ARG A 3 13.61 -24.71 6.46
CA ARG A 3 13.04 -24.15 5.22
C ARG A 3 12.29 -22.86 5.56
N ALA A 4 12.81 -21.71 5.15
CA ALA A 4 12.08 -20.45 5.25
C ALA A 4 10.92 -20.49 4.24
N GLU A 5 9.72 -20.79 4.73
CA GLU A 5 8.49 -20.60 3.99
C GLU A 5 8.36 -19.10 3.66
N VAL A 6 8.70 -18.72 2.43
CA VAL A 6 8.44 -17.37 1.93
C VAL A 6 6.93 -17.24 1.76
N ARG A 7 6.24 -16.82 2.83
CA ARG A 7 4.83 -16.43 2.75
C ARG A 7 4.73 -15.35 1.67
N LYS A 8 4.05 -15.65 0.56
CA LYS A 8 3.71 -14.65 -0.46
C LYS A 8 2.89 -13.55 0.22
N ILE A 9 3.53 -12.44 0.54
CA ILE A 9 2.86 -11.25 1.07
C ILE A 9 2.04 -10.67 -0.07
N LYS A 10 0.71 -10.70 0.05
CA LYS A 10 -0.16 -9.94 -0.86
C LYS A 10 0.06 -8.46 -0.55
N VAL A 11 0.66 -7.73 -1.50
CA VAL A 11 0.97 -6.31 -1.32
C VAL A 11 -0.29 -5.44 -1.43
N ILE A 12 -1.32 -5.92 -2.15
CA ILE A 12 -2.58 -5.19 -2.38
C ILE A 12 -3.75 -6.09 -1.97
N GLU A 13 -4.64 -5.57 -1.14
CA GLU A 13 -5.87 -6.21 -0.68
C GLU A 13 -7.01 -5.19 -0.77
N ASP A 14 -8.10 -5.54 -1.44
CA ASP A 14 -9.25 -4.65 -1.70
C ASP A 14 -8.88 -3.28 -2.31
N GLY A 15 -7.90 -3.25 -3.22
CA GLY A 15 -7.48 -2.04 -3.92
C GLY A 15 -6.72 -1.02 -3.05
N ASN A 16 -6.23 -1.42 -1.88
CA ASN A 16 -5.30 -0.64 -1.04
C ASN A 16 -4.25 -1.56 -0.38
N PHE A 17 -3.28 -1.00 0.32
CA PHE A 17 -2.35 -1.79 1.13
C PHE A 17 -3.07 -2.46 2.29
N PRO A 18 -2.83 -3.77 2.53
CA PRO A 18 -3.41 -4.51 3.63
C PRO A 18 -2.98 -3.90 4.97
N ARG A 19 -3.83 -4.07 5.99
CA ARG A 19 -3.59 -3.51 7.34
C ARG A 19 -2.21 -3.83 7.88
N ARG A 20 -1.70 -5.04 7.62
CA ARG A 20 -0.37 -5.51 8.04
C ARG A 20 0.76 -4.64 7.47
N ILE A 21 0.70 -4.31 6.18
CA ILE A 21 1.72 -3.52 5.49
C ILE A 21 1.68 -2.06 5.94
N ARG A 22 0.47 -1.49 6.10
CA ARG A 22 0.33 -0.12 6.60
C ARG A 22 0.92 0.03 8.00
N LEU A 23 0.63 -0.93 8.88
CA LEU A 23 1.16 -0.94 10.24
C LEU A 23 2.68 -1.15 10.25
N SER A 24 3.20 -2.04 9.39
CA SER A 24 4.65 -2.26 9.32
C SER A 24 5.39 -1.02 8.81
N LEU A 25 4.85 -0.27 7.84
CA LEU A 25 5.44 0.99 7.38
C LEU A 25 5.57 1.99 8.53
N ILE A 26 4.52 2.15 9.33
CA ILE A 26 4.56 3.05 10.51
C ILE A 26 5.62 2.59 11.51
N VAL A 27 5.64 1.30 11.86
CA VAL A 27 6.60 0.75 12.84
C VAL A 27 8.04 0.88 12.35
N ILE A 28 8.30 0.56 11.08
CA ILE A 28 9.64 0.68 10.47
C ILE A 28 10.08 2.14 10.44
N GLY A 29 9.20 3.05 10.02
CA GLY A 29 9.49 4.48 9.99
C GLY A 29 9.86 5.02 11.37
N ILE A 30 9.06 4.74 12.40
CA ILE A 30 9.33 5.16 13.78
C ILE A 30 10.63 4.52 14.31
N SER A 31 10.88 3.24 14.02
CA SER A 31 12.10 2.56 14.44
C SER A 31 13.35 3.18 13.80
N ALA A 32 13.27 3.52 12.51
CA ALA A 32 14.35 4.21 11.81
C ALA A 32 14.62 5.60 12.40
N MET A 33 13.57 6.36 12.74
CA MET A 33 13.71 7.64 13.44
C MET A 33 14.36 7.48 14.81
N TYR A 34 13.97 6.47 15.59
CA TYR A 34 14.56 6.18 16.90
C TYR A 34 16.06 5.86 16.78
N ILE A 35 16.43 5.02 15.80
CA ILE A 35 17.84 4.67 15.53
C ILE A 35 18.63 5.92 15.11
N ALA A 36 18.05 6.76 14.24
CA ALA A 36 18.69 7.99 13.78
C ALA A 36 19.00 8.95 14.93
N VAL A 37 18.10 9.07 15.92
CA VAL A 37 18.29 9.99 17.05
C VAL A 37 19.19 9.42 18.15
N GLN A 38 19.06 8.13 18.46
CA GLN A 38 19.76 7.54 19.61
C GLN A 38 21.12 6.93 19.30
N ILE A 39 21.35 6.48 18.07
CA ILE A 39 22.55 5.72 17.71
C ILE A 39 23.49 6.55 16.85
N ILE A 40 22.96 7.39 15.96
CA ILE A 40 23.77 8.18 15.04
C ILE A 40 24.08 9.53 15.70
N PRO A 41 25.37 9.88 15.90
CA PRO A 41 25.73 11.21 16.37
C PRO A 41 25.24 12.27 15.37
N PRO A 42 24.92 13.49 15.81
CA PRO A 42 24.34 14.52 14.95
C PRO A 42 25.21 14.77 13.73
N SER A 43 24.75 14.27 12.59
CA SER A 43 25.43 14.26 11.31
C SER A 43 24.39 14.34 10.18
N ILE A 44 24.82 14.84 9.02
CA ILE A 44 23.96 14.94 7.82
C ILE A 44 23.38 13.55 7.45
N SER A 45 24.14 12.48 7.67
CA SER A 45 23.65 11.12 7.46
C SER A 45 22.53 10.72 8.41
N GLY A 46 22.59 11.13 9.69
CA GLY A 46 21.52 10.93 10.66
C GLY A 46 20.23 11.65 10.26
N ASP A 47 20.35 12.90 9.80
CA ASP A 47 19.20 13.70 9.34
C ASP A 47 18.51 13.07 8.12
N ILE A 48 19.28 12.51 7.18
CA ILE A 48 18.73 11.80 6.01
C ILE A 48 17.96 10.56 6.46
N VAL A 49 18.50 9.77 7.38
CA VAL A 49 17.83 8.56 7.90
C VAL A 49 16.58 8.94 8.68
N LEU A 50 16.63 10.01 9.47
CA LEU A 50 15.48 10.54 10.20
C LEU A 50 14.36 10.98 9.24
N LEU A 51 14.71 11.74 8.19
CA LEU A 51 13.76 12.20 7.17
C LEU A 51 13.17 11.03 6.37
N ALA A 52 13.98 10.03 6.03
CA ALA A 52 13.51 8.82 5.37
C ALA A 52 12.53 8.04 6.27
N GLY A 53 12.87 7.83 7.55
CA GLY A 53 12.00 7.19 8.52
C GLY A 53 10.67 7.92 8.69
N PHE A 54 10.71 9.25 8.75
CA PHE A 54 9.53 10.10 8.79
C PHE A 54 8.66 9.94 7.54
N GLY A 55 9.26 9.99 6.35
CA GLY A 55 8.55 9.79 5.08
C GLY A 55 7.86 8.43 5.01
N ILE A 56 8.54 7.36 5.43
CA ILE A 56 7.98 6.00 5.49
C ILE A 56 6.78 5.94 6.45
N ALA A 57 6.91 6.54 7.64
CA ALA A 57 5.82 6.58 8.62
C ALA A 57 4.61 7.36 8.09
N LEU A 58 4.84 8.49 7.40
CA LEU A 58 3.78 9.27 6.76
C LEU A 58 3.04 8.46 5.71
N VAL A 59 3.74 7.77 4.80
CA VAL A 59 3.10 6.91 3.79
C VAL A 59 2.24 5.82 4.47
N GLY A 60 2.75 5.19 5.52
CA GLY A 60 1.95 4.23 6.31
C GLY A 60 0.70 4.86 6.95
N GLY A 61 0.81 6.07 7.49
CA GLY A 61 -0.29 6.81 8.08
C GLY A 61 -1.36 7.26 7.08
N PHE A 62 -0.94 7.87 5.96
CA PHE A 62 -1.85 8.34 4.90
C PHE A 62 -2.59 7.18 4.23
N THR A 63 -1.90 6.08 3.94
CA THR A 63 -2.55 4.88 3.39
C THR A 63 -3.56 4.29 4.37
N SER A 64 -3.32 4.42 5.68
CA SER A 64 -4.28 4.00 6.72
C SER A 64 -5.53 4.89 6.74
N ARG A 65 -5.37 6.22 6.61
CA ARG A 65 -6.51 7.14 6.46
C ARG A 65 -7.29 6.90 5.17
N ALA A 66 -6.60 6.68 4.04
CA ALA A 66 -7.24 6.36 2.77
C ALA A 66 -8.11 5.10 2.88
N ALA A 67 -7.62 4.08 3.60
CA ALA A 67 -8.39 2.87 3.88
C ALA A 67 -9.63 3.12 4.75
N MET A 68 -9.53 3.97 5.77
CA MET A 68 -10.68 4.36 6.59
C MET A 68 -11.74 5.11 5.76
N LEU A 69 -11.30 5.94 4.81
CA LEU A 69 -12.16 6.63 3.86
C LEU A 69 -12.66 5.74 2.71
N LYS A 70 -12.36 4.43 2.75
CA LYS A 70 -12.68 3.44 1.69
C LYS A 70 -12.16 3.85 0.30
N ILE A 71 -11.12 4.67 0.25
CA ILE A 71 -10.44 5.03 -0.99
C ILE A 71 -9.59 3.83 -1.39
N LYS A 72 -9.86 3.31 -2.59
CA LYS A 72 -9.18 2.16 -3.15
C LYS A 72 -8.40 2.57 -4.41
N PRO A 73 -7.20 3.15 -4.25
CA PRO A 73 -6.42 3.68 -5.37
C PRO A 73 -6.02 2.60 -6.39
N PHE A 74 -5.99 1.33 -5.99
CA PHE A 74 -5.65 0.18 -6.83
C PHE A 74 -6.83 -0.77 -7.07
N ASP A 75 -8.08 -0.28 -6.95
CA ASP A 75 -9.24 -1.13 -7.26
C ASP A 75 -9.37 -1.39 -8.75
N ASN A 76 -9.81 -2.59 -9.10
CA ASN A 76 -10.06 -3.02 -10.47
C ASN A 76 -11.52 -2.76 -10.90
N SER A 77 -12.27 -1.97 -10.12
CA SER A 77 -13.68 -1.64 -10.38
C SER A 77 -13.85 -1.00 -11.75
N TYR A 78 -12.94 -0.12 -12.18
CA TYR A 78 -12.95 0.49 -13.50
C TYR A 78 -12.94 -0.54 -14.64
N ARG A 79 -12.18 -1.64 -14.49
CA ARG A 79 -12.11 -2.72 -15.49
C ARG A 79 -13.41 -3.51 -15.55
N LYS A 80 -14.02 -3.80 -14.38
CA LYS A 80 -15.33 -4.48 -14.30
C LYS A 80 -16.44 -3.66 -14.93
N THR A 81 -16.49 -2.35 -14.66
CA THR A 81 -17.50 -1.46 -15.24
C THR A 81 -17.34 -1.33 -16.75
N ARG A 82 -16.10 -1.32 -17.27
CA ARG A 82 -15.86 -1.29 -18.72
C ARG A 82 -16.26 -2.60 -19.40
N GLU A 83 -16.05 -3.74 -18.77
CA GLU A 83 -16.49 -5.05 -19.30
C GLU A 83 -18.01 -5.18 -19.32
N SER A 84 -18.74 -4.64 -18.33
CA SER A 84 -20.21 -4.68 -18.34
C SER A 84 -20.86 -3.88 -19.47
N TYR A 85 -20.21 -2.81 -19.96
CA TYR A 85 -20.69 -2.09 -21.15
C TYR A 85 -20.37 -2.81 -22.46
N LYS A 86 -19.43 -3.77 -22.47
CA LYS A 86 -19.13 -4.57 -23.67
C LYS A 86 -20.13 -5.71 -23.88
N SER A 87 -20.79 -6.19 -22.83
CA SER A 87 -21.75 -7.30 -22.91
C SER A 87 -23.17 -6.89 -23.28
N SER A 88 -23.40 -5.65 -23.73
CA SER A 88 -24.74 -5.13 -24.06
C SER A 88 -24.86 -4.64 -25.50
N GLY A 89 -23.91 -4.99 -26.37
CA GLY A 89 -23.87 -4.53 -27.76
C GLY A 89 -24.06 -5.62 -28.82
N ASP A 90 -24.43 -6.84 -28.42
CA ASP A 90 -24.42 -8.02 -29.32
C ASP A 90 -25.72 -8.86 -29.29
N ASP A 91 -26.82 -8.33 -28.72
CA ASP A 91 -28.13 -9.02 -28.64
C ASP A 91 -29.30 -8.17 -29.20
N GLU A 92 -29.10 -7.49 -30.33
CA GLU A 92 -30.21 -6.88 -31.11
C GLU A 92 -30.02 -7.17 -32.62
N ASP A 93 -30.09 -8.44 -33.01
CA ASP A 93 -30.34 -8.85 -34.40
C ASP A 93 -31.13 -10.17 -34.40
N GLN A 94 -32.42 -10.07 -34.09
CA GLN A 94 -33.40 -11.13 -34.35
C GLN A 94 -34.25 -10.69 -35.57
N PRO A 95 -34.02 -11.26 -36.77
CA PRO A 95 -34.86 -10.99 -37.93
C PRO A 95 -36.16 -11.80 -37.84
N GLU A 96 -37.30 -11.11 -37.93
CA GLU A 96 -38.62 -11.70 -38.26
C GLU A 96 -38.82 -11.82 -39.78
#